data_AF-A0A249PDM4-F1
#
_entry.id   AF-A0A249PDM4-F1
#
_cell.length_a   1.000
_cell.length_b   1.000
_cell.length_c   1.000
_cell.angle_alpha   90.00
_cell.angle_beta   90.00
_cell.angle_gamma   90.00
#
_symmetry.space_group_name_H-M   'P 1'
#
loop_
_entity.id
_entity.type
_entity.pdbx_description
1 polymer ?
#
loop_
_entity_poly.entity_id
_entity_poly.type
_entity_poly.pdbx_seq_one_letter_code
_entity_poly.pdbx_strand_id
1 'polypeptide(L)'
;MYRVRASRGLRTAARRSFESGVSPGDRKVPLVYLYGCVPVPGACGCACAIWRQVMAAFVPGLAFAATIGSGLMAGLFFVFSVCVMQALSRLPAEQGIAAMNAINAAIQNPLFLITFMGTTLLGLALIVAAFITGGHGSYLFAAGGLAYLVGTFGVTVIFNVPLNDALAAARGEAAAALWQQRYLTDWVRWNHVRTIASIGALALFVLGLARS
;
A
#
# COMPACT_ATOMS: atom_id res chain seq x y z
N MET A 1 -63.98 -7.12 -21.57
CA MET A 1 -64.16 -5.70 -21.93
C MET A 1 -62.89 -5.19 -22.57
N TYR A 2 -63.00 -4.75 -23.82
CA TYR A 2 -61.97 -4.27 -24.73
C TYR A 2 -61.72 -2.76 -24.51
N ARG A 3 -60.46 -2.29 -24.55
CA ARG A 3 -59.97 -1.35 -25.59
C ARG A 3 -58.53 -0.89 -25.35
N VAL A 4 -57.68 -1.33 -26.27
CA VAL A 4 -56.54 -0.58 -26.82
C VAL A 4 -57.05 0.69 -27.50
N ARG A 5 -56.36 1.82 -27.35
CA ARG A 5 -56.43 2.92 -28.32
C ARG A 5 -55.06 3.57 -28.50
N ALA A 6 -54.41 3.19 -29.58
CA ALA A 6 -53.43 4.02 -30.27
C ALA A 6 -54.17 4.97 -31.22
N SER A 7 -53.75 6.22 -31.32
CA SER A 7 -54.07 7.09 -32.44
C SER A 7 -52.82 7.85 -32.87
N ARG A 8 -52.38 7.54 -34.09
CA ARG A 8 -51.37 8.23 -34.88
C ARG A 8 -51.86 9.62 -35.28
N GLY A 9 -50.90 10.51 -35.53
CA GLY A 9 -51.01 11.53 -36.57
C GLY A 9 -50.87 12.97 -36.08
N LEU A 10 -49.72 13.58 -36.33
CA LEU A 10 -49.58 14.75 -37.22
C LEU A 10 -48.17 15.33 -37.08
N ARG A 11 -47.26 14.80 -37.92
CA ARG A 11 -46.12 15.58 -38.41
C ARG A 11 -46.70 16.67 -39.30
N THR A 12 -46.56 17.95 -38.92
CA THR A 12 -46.27 19.12 -39.77
C THR A 12 -46.69 20.41 -39.05
N ALA A 13 -45.77 20.98 -38.28
CA ALA A 13 -45.79 22.41 -37.94
C ALA A 13 -44.36 22.92 -37.75
N ALA A 14 -43.47 22.53 -38.67
CA ALA A 14 -42.20 23.20 -38.89
C ALA A 14 -42.44 24.34 -39.88
N ARG A 15 -42.85 25.51 -39.38
CA ARG A 15 -42.59 26.84 -39.95
C ARG A 15 -43.41 27.89 -39.22
N ARG A 16 -42.73 28.96 -38.83
CA ARG A 16 -43.25 30.26 -38.39
C ARG A 16 -43.79 30.28 -36.96
N SER A 17 -42.93 30.70 -36.04
CA SER A 17 -43.17 31.86 -35.15
C SER A 17 -42.15 31.83 -34.03
N PHE A 18 -40.92 32.26 -34.33
CA PHE A 18 -40.02 32.82 -33.31
C PHE A 18 -38.99 33.72 -33.99
N GLU A 19 -39.48 34.72 -34.72
CA GLU A 19 -38.71 35.93 -35.01
C GLU A 19 -39.00 36.90 -33.86
N SER A 20 -38.18 36.86 -32.81
CA SER A 20 -38.03 37.97 -31.88
C SER A 20 -36.54 38.24 -31.69
N GLY A 21 -36.14 39.41 -32.17
CA GLY A 21 -34.88 40.15 -31.98
C GLY A 21 -33.66 39.42 -31.45
N VAL A 22 -32.75 39.03 -32.34
CA VAL A 22 -31.34 38.83 -32.01
C VAL A 22 -30.50 39.72 -32.94
N SER A 23 -29.80 40.68 -32.34
CA SER A 23 -28.88 41.61 -33.00
C SER A 23 -27.65 40.86 -33.54
N PRO A 24 -27.06 41.24 -34.70
CA PRO A 24 -25.91 40.55 -35.27
C PRO A 24 -24.62 41.04 -34.61
N GLY A 25 -24.32 40.49 -33.44
CA GLY A 25 -23.06 40.65 -32.72
C GLY A 25 -23.02 39.62 -31.60
N ASP A 26 -21.87 38.99 -31.37
CA ASP A 26 -21.65 38.03 -30.28
C ASP A 26 -22.25 36.62 -30.39
N ARG A 27 -21.86 35.89 -31.44
CA ARG A 27 -21.69 34.43 -31.33
C ARG A 27 -20.24 34.03 -31.56
N LYS A 28 -19.39 34.34 -30.58
CA LYS A 28 -18.22 33.49 -30.30
C LYS A 28 -18.64 32.49 -29.23
N VAL A 29 -19.13 31.33 -29.67
CA VAL A 29 -19.19 30.16 -28.79
C VAL A 29 -17.74 29.71 -28.61
N PRO A 30 -17.14 29.78 -27.41
CA PRO A 30 -15.80 29.24 -27.24
C PRO A 30 -15.92 27.72 -27.20
N LEU A 31 -15.44 27.10 -28.26
CA LEU A 31 -15.16 25.68 -28.35
C LEU A 31 -13.89 25.39 -27.51
N VAL A 32 -13.98 25.56 -26.19
CA VAL A 32 -12.87 25.26 -25.26
C VAL A 32 -13.47 24.53 -24.06
N TYR A 33 -13.85 23.28 -24.30
CA TYR A 33 -14.21 22.32 -23.25
C TYR A 33 -13.47 21.00 -23.45
N LEU A 34 -12.20 21.08 -23.86
CA LEU A 34 -11.29 19.94 -23.95
C LEU A 34 -9.91 20.50 -23.62
N TYR A 35 -9.43 20.17 -22.41
CA TYR A 35 -8.11 20.48 -21.86
C TYR A 35 -7.84 21.95 -21.49
N GLY A 36 -7.81 22.26 -20.19
CA GLY A 36 -7.14 23.47 -19.69
C GLY A 36 -7.90 24.21 -18.60
N CYS A 37 -7.32 24.19 -17.40
CA CYS A 37 -7.71 24.98 -16.24
C CYS A 37 -7.67 26.48 -16.59
N VAL A 38 -8.68 27.27 -16.19
CA VAL A 38 -8.59 28.74 -16.19
C VAL A 38 -8.46 29.22 -14.73
N PRO A 39 -7.29 29.74 -14.31
CA PRO A 39 -7.11 30.40 -13.02
C PRO A 39 -7.75 31.79 -13.01
N VAL A 40 -8.47 32.14 -11.95
CA VAL A 40 -8.95 33.51 -11.69
C VAL A 40 -8.01 34.19 -10.68
N PRO A 41 -7.78 35.53 -10.75
CA PRO A 41 -6.65 36.19 -10.11
C PRO A 41 -6.71 36.21 -8.58
N GLY A 42 -5.60 35.80 -7.96
CA GLY A 42 -5.47 35.53 -6.53
C GLY A 42 -4.56 34.32 -6.34
N ALA A 43 -3.26 34.50 -6.61
CA ALA A 43 -2.27 33.48 -6.98
C ALA A 43 -2.05 32.30 -6.00
N CYS A 44 -2.74 32.26 -4.86
CA CYS A 44 -2.70 31.13 -3.92
C CYS A 44 -3.56 29.93 -4.37
N GLY A 45 -4.66 30.15 -5.10
CA GLY A 45 -5.66 29.10 -5.40
C GLY A 45 -5.24 28.12 -6.50
N CYS A 46 -4.55 28.60 -7.54
CA CYS A 46 -4.24 27.76 -8.69
C CYS A 46 -3.03 26.85 -8.46
N ALA A 47 -2.02 27.34 -7.73
CA ALA A 47 -0.94 26.50 -7.22
C ALA A 47 -1.50 25.39 -6.30
N CYS A 48 -2.45 25.72 -5.41
CA CYS A 48 -3.10 24.75 -4.53
C CYS A 48 -3.85 23.64 -5.31
N ALA A 49 -4.53 24.01 -6.41
CA ALA A 49 -5.24 23.06 -7.26
C ALA A 49 -4.30 22.13 -8.05
N ILE A 50 -3.20 22.67 -8.59
CA ILE A 50 -2.18 21.89 -9.32
C ILE A 50 -1.45 20.93 -8.36
N TRP A 51 -1.05 21.40 -7.18
CA TRP A 51 -0.42 20.58 -6.16
C TRP A 51 -1.33 19.44 -5.68
N ARG A 52 -2.64 19.69 -5.53
CA ARG A 52 -3.62 18.68 -5.15
C ARG A 52 -3.83 17.63 -6.25
N GLN A 53 -3.80 18.03 -7.53
CA GLN A 53 -3.89 17.11 -8.67
C GLN A 53 -2.63 16.24 -8.85
N VAL A 54 -1.45 16.82 -8.66
CA VAL A 54 -0.19 16.08 -8.70
C VAL A 54 -0.18 15.02 -7.59
N MET A 55 -0.46 15.41 -6.33
CA MET A 55 -0.51 14.45 -5.21
C MET A 55 -1.55 13.34 -5.41
N ALA A 56 -2.70 13.64 -6.02
CA ALA A 56 -3.74 12.66 -6.32
C ALA A 56 -3.28 11.58 -7.33
N ALA A 57 -2.35 11.90 -8.23
CA ALA A 57 -1.81 10.93 -9.19
C ALA A 57 -0.67 10.06 -8.60
N PHE A 58 0.10 10.58 -7.64
CA PHE A 58 1.28 9.88 -7.10
C PHE A 58 0.96 8.89 -5.97
N VAL A 59 -0.01 9.20 -5.09
CA VAL A 59 -0.35 8.36 -3.93
C VAL A 59 -0.77 6.93 -4.33
N PRO A 60 -1.64 6.72 -5.35
CA PRO A 60 -2.01 5.37 -5.77
C PRO A 60 -0.80 4.56 -6.27
N GLY A 61 0.15 5.20 -6.96
CA GLY A 61 1.39 4.55 -7.40
C GLY A 61 2.27 4.08 -6.23
N LEU A 62 2.42 4.93 -5.20
CA LEU A 62 3.14 4.58 -3.98
C LEU A 62 2.44 3.44 -3.22
N ALA A 63 1.11 3.51 -3.09
CA ALA A 63 0.31 2.47 -2.44
C ALA A 63 0.38 1.13 -3.19
N PHE A 64 0.39 1.14 -4.52
CA PHE A 64 0.56 -0.05 -5.32
C PHE A 64 1.94 -0.69 -5.10
N ALA A 65 3.01 0.10 -5.13
CA ALA A 65 4.37 -0.38 -4.84
C ALA A 65 4.48 -0.93 -3.40
N ALA A 66 3.88 -0.24 -2.41
CA ALA A 66 3.85 -0.68 -1.03
C ALA A 66 3.06 -1.99 -0.84
N THR A 67 2.00 -2.19 -1.62
CA THR A 67 1.21 -3.43 -1.64
C THR A 67 2.06 -4.61 -2.08
N ILE A 68 2.78 -4.47 -3.20
CA ILE A 68 3.67 -5.52 -3.72
C ILE A 68 4.76 -5.84 -2.69
N GLY A 69 5.43 -4.82 -2.18
CA GLY A 69 6.49 -4.99 -1.19
C GLY A 69 6.01 -5.65 0.10
N SER A 70 4.82 -5.26 0.60
CA SER A 70 4.20 -5.89 1.76
C SER A 70 3.84 -7.35 1.51
N GLY A 71 3.36 -7.69 0.31
CA GLY A 71 3.04 -9.07 -0.08
C GLY A 71 4.25 -9.97 -0.17
N LEU A 72 5.35 -9.49 -0.76
CA LEU A 72 6.62 -10.24 -0.81
C LEU A 72 7.13 -10.54 0.60
N MET A 73 7.07 -9.56 1.49
CA MET A 73 7.51 -9.70 2.88
C MET A 73 6.57 -10.59 3.69
N ALA A 74 5.26 -10.49 3.47
CA ALA A 74 4.28 -11.40 4.06
C ALA A 74 4.56 -12.85 3.70
N GLY A 75 4.80 -13.14 2.41
CA GLY A 75 5.15 -14.49 1.95
C GLY A 75 6.44 -15.01 2.58
N LEU A 76 7.47 -14.17 2.63
CA LEU A 76 8.74 -14.49 3.27
C LEU A 76 8.56 -14.82 4.76
N PHE A 77 7.87 -13.99 5.53
CA PHE A 77 7.67 -14.29 6.95
C PHE A 77 6.74 -15.49 7.15
N PHE A 78 5.72 -15.63 6.31
CA PHE A 78 4.79 -16.74 6.37
C PHE A 78 5.49 -18.09 6.21
N VAL A 79 6.37 -18.25 5.21
CA VAL A 79 7.08 -19.53 5.01
C VAL A 79 7.96 -19.89 6.22
N PHE A 80 8.58 -18.90 6.85
CA PHE A 80 9.34 -19.12 8.09
C PHE A 80 8.47 -19.54 9.26
N SER A 81 7.29 -18.95 9.36
CA SER A 81 6.28 -19.26 10.39
C SER A 81 5.71 -20.67 10.25
N VAL A 82 5.48 -21.16 9.03
CA VAL A 82 4.71 -22.40 8.82
C VAL A 82 5.56 -23.63 8.57
N CYS A 83 6.79 -23.50 8.05
CA CYS A 83 7.59 -24.69 7.75
C CYS A 83 9.10 -24.55 7.98
N VAL A 84 9.75 -23.42 7.67
CA VAL A 84 11.23 -23.37 7.73
C VAL A 84 11.74 -23.60 9.14
N MET A 85 11.23 -22.87 10.14
CA MET A 85 11.68 -23.03 11.53
C MET A 85 11.34 -24.41 12.10
N GLN A 86 10.21 -24.99 11.68
CA GLN A 86 9.84 -26.35 12.07
C GLN A 86 10.75 -27.41 11.43
N ALA A 87 11.20 -27.20 10.19
CA ALA A 87 12.16 -28.09 9.56
C ALA A 87 13.52 -28.01 10.26
N LEU A 88 13.99 -26.79 10.58
CA LEU A 88 15.25 -26.58 11.29
C LEU A 88 15.21 -27.14 12.71
N SER A 89 14.06 -27.08 13.41
CA SER A 89 13.94 -27.62 14.76
C SER A 89 14.05 -29.15 14.84
N ARG A 90 13.89 -29.85 13.70
CA ARG A 90 14.03 -31.32 13.62
C ARG A 90 15.46 -31.78 13.39
N LEU A 91 16.36 -30.85 13.06
CA LEU A 91 17.78 -31.15 12.89
C LEU A 91 18.48 -31.21 14.26
N PRO A 92 19.63 -31.91 14.36
CA PRO A 92 20.54 -31.72 15.47
C PRO A 92 20.81 -30.22 15.67
N ALA A 93 20.84 -29.76 16.93
CA ALA A 93 20.88 -28.33 17.25
C ALA A 93 22.01 -27.59 16.51
N GLU A 94 23.21 -28.17 16.47
CA GLU A 94 24.35 -27.59 15.76
C GLU A 94 24.08 -27.35 14.27
N GLN A 95 23.41 -28.30 13.60
CA GLN A 95 23.05 -28.19 12.18
C GLN A 95 21.96 -27.15 11.95
N GLY A 96 20.93 -27.12 12.82
CA GLY A 96 19.86 -26.11 12.77
C GLY A 96 20.40 -24.69 12.96
N ILE A 97 21.29 -24.51 13.94
CA ILE A 97 21.97 -23.23 14.22
C ILE A 97 22.84 -22.81 13.03
N ALA A 98 23.67 -23.72 12.51
CA ALA A 98 24.53 -23.43 11.37
C ALA A 98 23.72 -23.01 10.13
N ALA A 99 22.64 -23.73 9.83
CA ALA A 99 21.75 -23.40 8.73
C ALA A 99 21.06 -22.05 8.94
N MET A 100 20.54 -21.77 10.14
CA MET A 100 19.88 -20.50 10.43
C MET A 100 20.85 -19.32 10.35
N ASN A 101 22.08 -19.46 10.85
CA ASN A 101 23.12 -18.43 10.72
C ASN A 101 23.49 -18.18 9.25
N ALA A 102 23.60 -19.24 8.43
CA ALA A 102 23.82 -19.10 6.99
C ALA A 102 22.68 -18.34 6.30
N ILE A 103 21.43 -18.64 6.65
CA ILE A 103 20.23 -17.93 6.17
C ILE A 103 20.27 -16.45 6.59
N ASN A 104 20.57 -16.16 7.86
CA ASN A 104 20.64 -14.80 8.40
C ASN A 104 21.74 -13.95 7.74
N ALA A 105 22.82 -14.58 7.27
CA ALA A 105 23.84 -13.92 6.47
C ALA A 105 23.38 -13.71 5.02
N ALA A 106 22.81 -14.73 4.38
CA ALA A 106 22.39 -14.70 2.98
C ALA A 106 21.24 -13.72 2.70
N ILE A 107 20.35 -13.50 3.67
CA ILE A 107 19.21 -12.59 3.53
C ILE A 107 19.64 -11.11 3.44
N GLN A 108 20.85 -10.77 3.90
CA GLN A 108 21.40 -9.40 3.85
C GLN A 108 21.95 -9.07 2.45
N ASN A 109 21.07 -9.11 1.45
CA ASN A 109 21.39 -8.81 0.06
C ASN A 109 20.58 -7.59 -0.44
N PRO A 110 21.01 -6.95 -1.56
CA PRO A 110 20.36 -5.74 -2.06
C PRO A 110 18.87 -5.91 -2.37
N LEU A 111 18.44 -7.06 -2.89
CA LEU A 111 17.03 -7.28 -3.25
C LEU A 111 16.14 -7.31 -2.01
N PHE A 112 16.57 -8.02 -0.97
CA PHE A 112 15.86 -8.02 0.31
C PHE A 112 15.85 -6.61 0.92
N LEU A 113 16.99 -5.92 0.96
CA LEU A 113 17.08 -4.59 1.56
C LEU A 113 16.21 -3.57 0.81
N ILE A 114 16.22 -3.57 -0.52
CA ILE A 114 15.35 -2.70 -1.34
C ILE A 114 13.89 -3.02 -1.05
N THR A 115 13.51 -4.29 -0.98
CA THR A 115 12.12 -4.67 -0.72
C THR A 115 11.70 -4.27 0.70
N PHE A 116 12.48 -4.61 1.71
CA PHE A 116 12.16 -4.40 3.12
C PHE A 116 12.25 -2.92 3.53
N MET A 117 13.36 -2.24 3.21
CA MET A 117 13.52 -0.81 3.48
C MET A 117 12.64 0.03 2.56
N GLY A 118 12.57 -0.31 1.27
CA GLY A 118 11.74 0.41 0.31
C GLY A 118 10.26 0.39 0.72
N THR A 119 9.73 -0.76 1.14
CA THR A 119 8.35 -0.84 1.64
C THR A 119 8.17 -0.02 2.92
N THR A 120 9.15 -0.01 3.81
CA THR A 120 9.13 0.84 5.02
C THR A 120 9.04 2.32 4.66
N LEU A 121 9.88 2.79 3.73
CA LEU A 121 9.89 4.18 3.27
C LEU A 121 8.60 4.55 2.51
N LEU A 122 8.07 3.65 1.70
CA LEU A 122 6.77 3.83 1.05
C LEU A 122 5.65 3.95 2.08
N GLY A 123 5.64 3.11 3.11
CA GLY A 123 4.69 3.20 4.22
C GLY A 123 4.77 4.54 4.96
N LEU A 124 5.98 5.04 5.24
CA LEU A 124 6.19 6.37 5.81
C LEU A 124 5.66 7.48 4.91
N ALA A 125 5.97 7.42 3.61
CA ALA A 125 5.46 8.40 2.65
C ALA A 125 3.93 8.41 2.60
N LEU A 126 3.29 7.24 2.66
CA LEU A 126 1.83 7.11 2.68
C LEU A 126 1.21 7.64 3.98
N ILE A 127 1.86 7.44 5.13
CA ILE A 127 1.44 8.07 6.39
C ILE A 127 1.47 9.60 6.25
N VAL A 128 2.57 10.16 5.76
CA VAL A 128 2.71 11.62 5.58
C VAL A 128 1.68 12.15 4.58
N ALA A 129 1.51 11.47 3.45
CA ALA A 129 0.54 11.85 2.43
C ALA A 129 -0.89 11.90 2.99
N ALA A 130 -1.25 10.97 3.87
CA ALA A 130 -2.59 10.91 4.45
C ALA A 130 -2.96 12.16 5.27
N PHE A 131 -1.99 12.77 5.97
CA PHE A 131 -2.19 14.02 6.71
C PHE A 131 -2.37 15.24 5.79
N ILE A 132 -1.94 15.15 4.53
CA ILE A 132 -2.04 16.23 3.55
C ILE A 132 -3.34 16.11 2.74
N THR A 133 -3.67 14.90 2.27
CA THR A 133 -4.81 14.68 1.36
C THR A 133 -6.14 14.51 2.09
N GLY A 134 -6.15 13.88 3.27
CA GLY A 134 -7.37 13.54 4.01
C GLY A 134 -8.28 12.54 3.28
N GLY A 135 -9.39 12.17 3.91
CA GLY A 135 -10.39 11.25 3.35
C GLY A 135 -10.21 9.78 3.73
N HIS A 136 -11.24 8.96 3.47
CA HIS A 136 -11.31 7.57 3.95
C HIS A 136 -10.19 6.66 3.41
N GLY A 137 -9.86 6.75 2.11
CA GLY A 137 -8.75 5.97 1.52
C GLY A 137 -7.39 6.34 2.12
N SER A 138 -7.17 7.63 2.42
CA SER A 138 -5.94 8.14 3.04
C SER A 138 -5.69 7.55 4.43
N TYR A 139 -6.73 7.42 5.26
CA TYR A 139 -6.58 6.79 6.59
C TYR A 139 -6.23 5.31 6.52
N LEU A 140 -6.72 4.59 5.50
CA LEU A 140 -6.34 3.19 5.27
C LEU A 140 -4.87 3.06 4.86
N PHE A 141 -4.37 3.96 4.00
CA PHE A 141 -2.95 4.02 3.66
C PHE A 141 -2.07 4.31 4.88
N ALA A 142 -2.44 5.27 5.72
CA ALA A 142 -1.72 5.56 6.95
C ALA A 142 -1.71 4.36 7.92
N ALA A 143 -2.86 3.70 8.10
CA ALA A 143 -2.96 2.51 8.94
C ALA A 143 -2.08 1.36 8.40
N GLY A 144 -2.06 1.14 7.07
CA GLY A 144 -1.20 0.14 6.44
C GLY A 144 0.27 0.45 6.61
N GLY A 145 0.66 1.71 6.41
CA GLY A 145 2.02 2.19 6.64
C GLY A 145 2.46 1.99 8.10
N LEU A 146 1.57 2.30 9.05
CA LEU A 146 1.85 2.14 10.48
C LEU A 146 1.97 0.66 10.88
N ALA A 147 1.08 -0.19 10.36
CA ALA A 147 1.14 -1.63 10.58
C ALA A 147 2.47 -2.21 10.10
N TYR A 148 2.94 -1.84 8.91
CA TYR A 148 4.23 -2.28 8.39
C TYR A 148 5.40 -1.72 9.22
N LEU A 149 5.40 -0.41 9.49
CA LEU A 149 6.47 0.25 10.22
C LEU A 149 6.66 -0.35 11.62
N VAL A 150 5.58 -0.50 12.38
CA VAL A 150 5.66 -0.99 13.76
C VAL A 150 5.77 -2.51 13.79
N GLY A 151 4.85 -3.20 13.13
CA GLY A 151 4.70 -4.66 13.24
C GLY A 151 5.68 -5.46 12.39
N THR A 152 6.27 -4.86 11.36
CA THR A 152 7.25 -5.52 10.49
C THR A 152 8.65 -4.96 10.69
N PHE A 153 8.87 -3.67 10.44
CA PHE A 153 10.21 -3.06 10.58
C PHE A 153 10.64 -3.00 12.06
N GLY A 154 9.81 -2.42 12.93
CA GLY A 154 10.09 -2.27 14.36
C GLY A 154 10.33 -3.60 15.05
N VAL A 155 9.45 -4.59 14.84
CA VAL A 155 9.63 -5.95 15.37
C VAL A 155 10.93 -6.58 14.91
N THR A 156 11.31 -6.38 13.64
CA THR A 156 12.57 -6.93 13.11
C THR A 156 13.77 -6.35 13.84
N VAL A 157 13.85 -5.02 13.97
CA VAL A 157 15.01 -4.35 14.57
C VAL A 157 15.08 -4.60 16.09
N ILE A 158 13.94 -4.65 16.77
CA ILE A 158 13.90 -4.74 18.24
C ILE A 158 14.03 -6.18 18.74
N PHE A 159 13.47 -7.17 18.03
CA PHE A 159 13.40 -8.54 18.52
C PHE A 159 14.18 -9.53 17.65
N ASN A 160 13.93 -9.56 16.34
CA ASN A 160 14.51 -10.60 15.49
C ASN A 160 16.01 -10.39 15.24
N VAL A 161 16.46 -9.16 14.95
CA VAL A 161 17.88 -8.87 14.74
C VAL A 161 18.71 -9.18 15.98
N PRO A 162 18.35 -8.71 17.20
CA PRO A 162 19.10 -9.06 18.41
C PRO A 162 19.14 -10.57 18.69
N LEU A 163 18.06 -11.30 18.43
CA LEU A 163 18.05 -12.77 18.57
C LEU A 163 18.99 -13.44 17.56
N ASN A 164 19.00 -12.97 16.31
CA ASN A 164 19.90 -13.45 15.26
C ASN A 164 21.37 -13.22 15.64
N ASP A 165 21.69 -12.02 16.13
CA ASP A 165 23.06 -11.65 16.53
C ASP A 165 23.52 -12.47 17.75
N ALA A 166 22.63 -12.68 18.73
CA ALA A 166 22.91 -13.54 19.88
C ALA A 166 23.18 -15.00 19.46
N LEU A 167 22.42 -15.53 18.50
CA LEU A 167 22.64 -16.88 17.97
C LEU A 167 23.96 -16.98 17.19
N ALA A 168 24.30 -15.94 16.41
CA ALA A 168 25.55 -15.88 15.67
C ALA A 168 26.79 -15.78 16.58
N ALA A 169 26.65 -15.17 17.76
CA ALA A 169 27.72 -15.03 18.74
C ALA A 169 27.90 -16.27 19.64
N ALA A 170 26.84 -17.02 19.93
CA ALA A 170 26.88 -18.16 20.85
C ALA A 170 27.70 -19.34 20.30
N ARG A 171 28.31 -20.14 21.19
CA ARG A 171 29.13 -21.32 20.85
C ARG A 171 28.83 -22.50 21.78
N GLY A 172 29.12 -23.72 21.33
CA GLY A 172 29.03 -24.95 22.13
C GLY A 172 27.66 -25.14 22.80
N GLU A 173 27.67 -25.60 24.06
CA GLU A 173 26.45 -25.87 24.84
C GLU A 173 25.56 -24.63 25.02
N ALA A 174 26.15 -23.43 25.15
CA ALA A 174 25.39 -22.18 25.28
C ALA A 174 24.57 -21.88 24.01
N ALA A 175 25.11 -22.18 22.82
CA ALA A 175 24.37 -22.03 21.57
C ALA A 175 23.20 -23.02 21.47
N ALA A 176 23.45 -24.28 21.86
CA ALA A 176 22.40 -25.31 21.88
C ALA A 176 21.28 -24.95 22.88
N ALA A 177 21.63 -24.43 24.06
CA ALA A 177 20.66 -23.97 25.05
C ALA A 177 19.84 -22.77 24.53
N LEU A 178 20.50 -21.75 23.96
CA LEU A 178 19.82 -20.60 23.35
C LEU A 178 18.85 -21.03 22.24
N TRP A 179 19.29 -21.94 21.37
CA TRP A 179 18.48 -22.47 20.28
C TRP A 179 17.18 -23.11 20.76
N GLN A 180 17.30 -24.05 21.71
CA GLN A 180 16.17 -24.84 22.20
C GLN A 180 15.22 -24.05 23.10
N GLN A 181 15.77 -23.25 24.03
CA GLN A 181 14.97 -22.64 25.09
C GLN A 181 14.31 -21.33 24.67
N ARG A 182 14.94 -20.59 23.75
CA ARG A 182 14.54 -19.22 23.41
C ARG A 182 14.34 -19.05 21.92
N TYR A 183 15.34 -19.39 21.11
CA TYR A 183 15.34 -19.03 19.69
C TYR A 183 14.18 -19.66 18.93
N LEU A 184 13.99 -20.99 19.01
CA LEU A 184 12.91 -21.68 18.29
C LEU A 184 11.50 -21.21 18.67
N THR A 185 11.33 -20.63 19.86
CA THR A 185 10.04 -20.16 20.35
C THR A 185 9.86 -18.66 20.12
N ASP A 186 10.75 -17.84 20.68
CA ASP A 186 10.64 -16.38 20.66
C ASP A 186 10.81 -15.82 19.24
N TRP A 187 11.75 -16.38 18.47
CA TRP A 187 11.95 -15.93 17.09
C TRP A 187 10.70 -16.15 16.23
N VAL A 188 10.07 -17.33 16.37
CA VAL A 188 8.83 -17.68 15.64
C VAL A 188 7.66 -16.82 16.10
N ARG A 189 7.49 -16.58 17.41
CA ARG A 189 6.46 -15.70 17.95
C ARG A 189 6.53 -14.30 17.34
N TRP A 190 7.71 -13.69 17.33
CA TRP A 190 7.90 -12.37 16.73
C TRP A 190 7.77 -12.42 15.20
N ASN A 191 8.18 -13.51 14.57
CA ASN A 191 7.96 -13.70 13.14
C ASN A 191 6.47 -13.77 12.76
N HIS A 192 5.62 -14.39 13.58
CA HIS A 192 4.16 -14.35 13.38
C HIS A 192 3.62 -12.92 13.44
N VAL A 193 4.11 -12.09 14.36
CA VAL A 193 3.73 -10.66 14.40
C VAL A 193 4.10 -9.98 13.09
N ARG A 194 5.31 -10.22 12.56
CA ARG A 194 5.73 -9.68 11.26
C ARG A 194 4.86 -10.19 10.10
N THR A 195 4.48 -11.47 10.11
CA THR A 195 3.57 -12.06 9.12
C THR A 195 2.21 -11.36 9.16
N ILE A 196 1.58 -11.28 10.33
CA ILE A 196 0.25 -10.67 10.47
C ILE A 196 0.28 -9.18 10.12
N ALA A 197 1.32 -8.46 10.56
CA ALA A 197 1.47 -7.04 10.29
C ALA A 197 1.66 -6.75 8.79
N SER A 198 2.47 -7.53 8.08
CA SER A 198 2.68 -7.36 6.64
C SER A 198 1.47 -7.76 5.80
N ILE A 199 0.74 -8.81 6.19
CA ILE A 199 -0.57 -9.16 5.60
C ILE A 199 -1.58 -8.03 5.84
N GLY A 200 -1.65 -7.52 7.07
CA GLY A 200 -2.53 -6.40 7.44
C GLY A 200 -2.21 -5.14 6.64
N ALA A 201 -0.92 -4.80 6.50
CA ALA A 201 -0.47 -3.69 5.67
C ALA A 201 -0.89 -3.86 4.21
N LEU A 202 -0.65 -5.04 3.61
CA LEU A 202 -1.10 -5.36 2.26
C LEU A 202 -2.61 -5.16 2.12
N ALA A 203 -3.41 -5.73 3.02
CA ALA A 203 -4.86 -5.63 2.96
C ALA A 203 -5.33 -4.17 3.07
N LEU A 204 -4.73 -3.39 3.97
CA LEU A 204 -5.05 -1.98 4.16
C LEU A 204 -4.68 -1.13 2.92
N PHE A 205 -3.54 -1.40 2.29
CA PHE A 205 -3.18 -0.71 1.04
C PHE A 205 -4.13 -1.06 -0.11
N VAL A 206 -4.51 -2.33 -0.27
CA VAL A 206 -5.51 -2.73 -1.27
C VAL A 206 -6.86 -2.07 -1.02
N LEU A 207 -7.33 -2.07 0.23
CA LEU A 207 -8.60 -1.43 0.62
C LEU A 207 -8.56 0.09 0.46
N GLY A 208 -7.40 0.71 0.69
CA GLY A 208 -7.17 2.13 0.45
C GLY A 208 -7.29 2.45 -1.04
N LEU A 209 -6.65 1.66 -1.91
CA LEU A 209 -6.73 1.78 -3.37
C LEU A 209 -8.16 1.59 -3.90
N ALA A 210 -8.93 0.68 -3.31
CA ALA A 210 -10.33 0.45 -3.68
C ALA A 210 -11.28 1.58 -3.22
N ARG A 211 -10.83 2.48 -2.35
CA ARG A 211 -11.61 3.59 -1.78
C ARG A 211 -11.04 4.98 -2.09
N SER A 212 -10.00 5.04 -2.93
CA SER A 212 -9.32 6.27 -3.35
C SER A 212 -9.82 6.78 -4.69
#